data_AF-A0A5C7I6A0-F1
#
_entry.id   AF-A0A5C7I6A0-F1
#
_cell.length_a   1.000
_cell.length_b   1.000
_cell.length_c   1.000
_cell.angle_alpha   90.00
_cell.angle_beta   90.00
_cell.angle_gamma   90.00
#
_symmetry.space_group_name_H-M   'P 1'
#
loop_
_entity.id
_entity.type
_entity.pdbx_description
1 polymer ?
#
loop_
_entity_poly.entity_id
_entity_poly.type
_entity_poly.pdbx_seq_one_letter_code
_entity_poly.pdbx_strand_id
1 'polypeptide(L)'
;MTMMDQLTHHGLACLATKYGGLLHLQMGALHVVAVSTPEMAREVLQVQDGIFSNRPANVAITYLTYDRADMAFADYSPFWRQMRKISS
;
A
#
# COMPACT_ATOMS: atom_id res chain seq x y z
N MET A 1 -24.05 -6.16 1.08
CA MET A 1 -22.71 -6.23 0.46
C MET A 1 -22.04 -7.49 0.94
N THR A 2 -21.57 -8.31 0.02
CA THR A 2 -20.71 -9.45 0.37
C THR A 2 -19.35 -8.93 0.86
N MET A 3 -18.59 -9.76 1.56
CA MET A 3 -17.25 -9.39 2.04
C MET A 3 -16.33 -8.97 0.88
N MET A 4 -16.47 -9.60 -0.29
CA MET A 4 -15.72 -9.22 -1.49
C MET A 4 -16.09 -7.81 -2.01
N ASP A 5 -17.36 -7.41 -1.95
CA ASP A 5 -17.77 -6.07 -2.39
C ASP A 5 -17.13 -4.97 -1.52
N GLN A 6 -16.93 -5.23 -0.23
CA GLN A 6 -16.37 -4.29 0.74
C GLN A 6 -14.87 -4.04 0.54
N LEU A 7 -14.14 -5.00 -0.03
CA LEU A 7 -12.69 -4.90 -0.25
C LEU A 7 -12.31 -4.24 -1.59
N THR A 8 -13.30 -3.85 -2.39
CA THR A 8 -13.08 -3.03 -3.59
C THR A 8 -12.75 -1.58 -3.21
N HIS A 9 -12.17 -0.79 -4.12
CA HIS A 9 -11.91 0.63 -3.87
C HIS A 9 -13.20 1.43 -3.56
N HIS A 10 -14.33 1.09 -4.21
CA HIS A 10 -15.64 1.64 -3.88
C HIS A 10 -16.15 1.19 -2.50
N GLY A 11 -15.96 -0.08 -2.15
CA GLY A 11 -16.32 -0.62 -0.83
C GLY A 11 -15.55 0.06 0.30
N LEU A 12 -14.23 0.22 0.14
CA LEU A 12 -13.37 0.92 1.08
C LEU A 12 -13.77 2.39 1.23
N ALA A 13 -14.11 3.08 0.12
CA ALA A 13 -14.61 4.45 0.18
C ALA A 13 -15.93 4.56 0.96
N CYS A 14 -16.87 3.63 0.73
CA CYS A 14 -18.13 3.57 1.47
C CYS A 14 -17.90 3.31 2.98
N LEU A 15 -17.00 2.39 3.32
CA LEU A 15 -16.60 2.15 4.70
C LEU A 15 -15.97 3.38 5.34
N ALA A 16 -15.13 4.12 4.61
CA ALA A 16 -14.49 5.32 5.11
C ALA A 16 -15.50 6.45 5.37
N THR A 17 -16.52 6.58 4.52
CA THR A 17 -17.65 7.50 4.79
C THR A 17 -18.40 7.14 6.07
N LYS A 18 -18.54 5.84 6.36
CA LYS A 18 -19.31 5.36 7.51
C LYS A 18 -18.54 5.38 8.84
N TYR A 19 -17.27 4.97 8.82
CA TYR A 19 -16.46 4.74 10.02
C TYR A 19 -15.33 5.76 10.22
N GLY A 20 -15.07 6.61 9.22
CA GLY A 20 -14.02 7.61 9.24
C GLY A 20 -12.87 7.31 8.27
N GLY A 21 -12.06 8.33 7.98
CA GLY A 21 -11.01 8.29 6.96
C GLY A 21 -9.79 7.40 7.25
N LEU A 22 -9.71 6.79 8.44
CA LEU A 22 -8.65 5.89 8.85
C LEU A 22 -9.28 4.60 9.39
N LEU A 23 -9.12 3.51 8.65
CA LEU A 23 -9.76 2.23 8.95
C LEU A 23 -8.70 1.16 9.21
N HIS A 24 -8.86 0.42 10.30
CA HIS A 24 -8.12 -0.82 10.50
C HIS A 24 -9.00 -2.01 10.09
N LEU A 25 -8.48 -2.82 9.18
CA LEU A 25 -9.18 -3.96 8.57
C LEU A 25 -8.35 -5.22 8.75
N GLN A 26 -9.01 -6.30 9.14
CA GLN A 26 -8.39 -7.62 9.18
C GLN A 26 -8.80 -8.41 7.92
N MET A 27 -7.85 -8.60 7.00
CA MET A 27 -8.02 -9.38 5.78
C MET A 27 -7.42 -10.77 5.98
N GLY A 28 -8.24 -11.70 6.47
CA GLY A 28 -7.77 -13.03 6.88
C GLY A 28 -6.78 -12.91 8.04
N ALA A 29 -5.53 -13.31 7.82
CA ALA A 29 -4.45 -13.18 8.81
C ALA A 29 -3.69 -11.84 8.71
N LEU A 30 -3.98 -11.01 7.69
CA LEU A 30 -3.27 -9.75 7.46
C LEU A 30 -4.02 -8.58 8.08
N HIS A 31 -3.28 -7.72 8.78
CA HIS A 31 -3.76 -6.44 9.27
C HIS A 31 -3.44 -5.35 8.27
N VAL A 32 -4.46 -4.60 7.84
CA VAL A 32 -4.31 -3.53 6.86
C VAL A 32 -4.95 -2.25 7.39
N VAL A 33 -4.29 -1.13 7.13
CA VAL A 33 -4.81 0.20 7.43
C VAL A 33 -5.17 0.87 6.12
N ALA A 34 -6.44 1.21 5.94
CA ALA A 34 -6.92 1.98 4.79
C ALA A 34 -7.00 3.46 5.16
N VAL A 35 -6.41 4.30 4.30
CA VAL A 35 -6.38 5.76 4.44
C VAL A 35 -7.18 6.36 3.30
N SER A 36 -8.21 7.14 3.62
CA SER A 36 -9.17 7.66 2.63
C SER A 36 -9.37 9.17 2.66
N THR A 37 -8.75 9.89 3.61
CA THR A 37 -8.76 11.35 3.62
C THR A 37 -7.49 11.93 3.00
N PRO A 38 -7.57 13.06 2.28
CA PRO A 38 -6.41 13.66 1.63
C PRO A 38 -5.34 14.10 2.64
N GLU A 39 -5.73 14.57 3.83
CA GLU A 39 -4.81 15.00 4.88
C GLU A 39 -3.95 13.83 5.38
N MET A 40 -4.57 12.68 5.65
CA MET A 40 -3.87 11.48 6.12
C MET A 40 -3.07 10.82 5.00
N ALA A 41 -3.59 10.84 3.76
CA ALA A 41 -2.85 10.34 2.61
C ALA A 41 -1.56 11.16 2.39
N ARG A 42 -1.62 12.48 2.56
CA ARG A 42 -0.44 13.36 2.51
C ARG A 42 0.58 12.99 3.59
N GLU A 43 0.10 12.77 4.82
CA GLU A 43 0.96 12.40 5.94
C GLU A 43 1.71 11.08 5.66
N VAL A 44 1.00 10.05 5.17
CA VAL A 44 1.58 8.72 4.91
C VAL A 44 2.46 8.70 3.67
N LEU A 45 2.02 9.32 2.57
CA LEU A 45 2.66 9.19 1.26
C LEU A 45 3.71 10.26 0.95
N GLN A 46 3.72 11.38 1.69
CA GLN A 46 4.68 12.47 1.47
C GLN A 46 5.51 12.77 2.70
N VAL A 47 4.88 12.99 3.86
CA VAL A 47 5.61 13.39 5.07
C VAL A 47 6.40 12.22 5.65
N GLN A 48 5.79 11.04 5.66
CA GLN A 48 6.38 9.79 6.20
C GLN A 48 6.69 8.79 5.09
N ASP A 49 6.94 9.27 3.87
CA ASP A 49 7.18 8.45 2.68
C ASP A 49 8.30 7.43 2.90
N GLY A 50 9.37 7.80 3.60
CA GLY A 50 10.51 6.93 3.90
C GLY A 50 10.16 5.70 4.74
N ILE A 51 9.12 5.78 5.59
CA ILE A 51 8.67 4.67 6.44
C ILE A 51 7.71 3.76 5.67
N PHE A 52 6.82 4.36 4.88
CA PHE A 52 5.73 3.64 4.18
C PHE A 52 6.02 3.28 2.71
N SER A 53 7.23 3.53 2.23
CA SER A 53 7.59 3.23 0.83
C SER A 53 7.79 1.75 0.53
N ASN A 54 8.04 0.92 1.55
CA ASN A 54 8.15 -0.52 1.37
C ASN A 54 6.83 -1.15 0.89
N ARG A 55 6.95 -2.25 0.15
CA ARG A 55 5.81 -3.00 -0.42
C ARG A 55 5.83 -4.43 0.10
N PRO A 56 4.80 -4.93 0.79
CA PRO A 56 4.77 -6.33 1.19
C PRO A 56 4.73 -7.22 -0.05
N ALA A 57 5.63 -8.20 -0.12
CA ALA A 57 5.65 -9.19 -1.18
C ALA A 57 4.91 -10.47 -0.76
N ASN A 58 4.06 -10.98 -1.64
CA ASN A 58 3.52 -12.32 -1.53
C ASN A 58 4.34 -13.28 -2.40
N VAL A 59 4.05 -14.59 -2.30
CA VAL A 59 4.77 -15.63 -3.06
C VAL A 59 4.76 -15.37 -4.56
N ALA A 60 3.65 -14.86 -5.11
CA ALA A 60 3.56 -14.55 -6.53
C ALA A 60 4.49 -13.40 -6.93
N ILE A 61 4.56 -12.33 -6.12
CA ILE A 61 5.49 -11.21 -6.33
C ILE A 61 6.93 -11.74 -6.29
N THR A 62 7.32 -12.42 -5.21
CA THR A 62 8.67 -12.97 -5.05
C THR A 62 9.07 -13.85 -6.23
N TYR A 63 8.17 -14.72 -6.70
CA TYR A 63 8.44 -15.60 -7.84
C TYR A 63 8.56 -14.82 -9.16
N LEU A 64 7.61 -13.95 -9.46
CA LEU A 64 7.54 -13.23 -10.74
C LEU A 64 8.63 -12.16 -10.87
N THR A 65 9.11 -11.62 -9.76
CA THR A 65 10.10 -10.54 -9.75
C THR A 65 11.49 -10.97 -9.32
N TYR A 66 11.77 -12.28 -9.38
CA TYR A 66 13.08 -12.85 -9.06
C TYR A 66 13.59 -12.37 -7.70
N ASP A 67 12.80 -12.65 -6.66
CA ASP A 67 13.06 -12.23 -5.29
C ASP A 67 13.15 -10.71 -5.13
N ARG A 68 12.18 -9.99 -5.72
CA ARG A 68 12.05 -8.52 -5.61
C ARG A 68 13.24 -7.75 -6.18
N ALA A 69 13.86 -8.30 -7.21
CA ALA A 69 14.90 -7.65 -8.00
C ALA A 69 14.35 -6.64 -9.03
N ASP A 70 13.05 -6.34 -8.99
CA ASP A 70 12.36 -5.38 -9.85
C ASP A 70 12.21 -3.99 -9.20
N MET A 71 11.84 -2.98 -9.99
CA MET A 71 11.67 -1.61 -9.47
C MET A 71 10.34 -1.36 -8.72
N ALA A 72 9.30 -2.16 -8.98
CA ALA A 72 7.96 -1.92 -8.44
C ALA A 72 7.79 -2.51 -7.03
N PHE A 73 8.42 -3.65 -6.75
CA PHE A 73 8.34 -4.37 -5.48
C PHE A 73 9.67 -4.47 -4.73
N ALA A 74 10.80 -3.95 -5.22
CA ALA A 74 12.03 -3.87 -4.43
C ALA A 74 11.83 -3.12 -3.11
N ASP A 75 12.59 -3.50 -2.10
CA ASP A 75 12.63 -2.77 -0.84
C ASP A 75 13.24 -1.38 -1.02
N TYR A 76 12.66 -0.44 -0.28
CA TYR A 76 13.10 0.93 -0.24
C TYR A 76 14.52 1.03 0.30
N SER A 77 15.41 1.54 -0.54
CA SER A 77 16.82 1.69 -0.22
C SER A 77 17.40 2.91 -0.95
N PRO A 78 18.57 3.43 -0.54
CA PRO A 78 19.27 4.47 -1.29
C PRO A 78 19.49 4.09 -2.76
N PHE A 79 19.80 2.82 -3.03
CA PHE A 79 19.94 2.29 -4.38
C PHE A 79 18.64 2.38 -5.18
N TRP A 80 17.52 1.92 -4.60
CA TRP A 80 16.21 2.02 -5.24
C TRP A 80 15.83 3.48 -5.55
N ARG A 81 16.12 4.42 -4.64
CA ARG A 81 15.89 5.87 -4.88
C ARG A 81 16.69 6.37 -6.07
N GLN A 82 17.94 5.94 -6.21
CA GLN A 82 18.78 6.33 -7.34
C GLN A 82 18.26 5.73 -8.65
N MET A 83 17.93 4.43 -8.65
CA MET A 83 17.37 3.76 -9.83
C MET A 83 16.07 4.44 -10.29
N ARG A 84 15.17 4.78 -9.35
CA ARG A 84 13.90 5.45 -9.66
C ARG A 84 14.09 6.83 -10.29
N LYS A 85 15.12 7.58 -9.88
CA LYS A 85 15.45 8.89 -10.47
C LYS A 85 15.94 8.79 -11.91
N ILE A 86 16.63 7.71 -12.26
CA ILE A 86 17.20 7.50 -13.61
C ILE A 86 16.16 6.91 -14.56
N SER A 87 15.23 6.12 -14.04
CA SER A 87 14.17 5.47 -14.83
C SER A 87 12.94 6.35 -15.09
N SER A 88 12.90 7.58 -14.58
CA SER A 88 11.76 8.51 -14.70
C SER A 88 12.03 9.61 -15.71
#